data_AF-W8ZJ94-F1
#
_entry.id   AF-W8ZJ94-F1
#
_cell.length_a   1.000
_cell.length_b   1.000
_cell.length_c   1.000
_cell.angle_alpha   90.00
_cell.angle_beta   90.00
_cell.angle_gamma   90.00
#
_symmetry.space_group_name_H-M   'P 1'
#
loop_
_entity.id
_entity.type
_entity.pdbx_description
1 polymer ?
#
loop_
_entity_poly.entity_id
_entity_poly.type
_entity_poly.pdbx_seq_one_letter_code
_entity_poly.pdbx_strand_id
1 'polypeptide(L)'
;MDDELYATLERASKILAIMAELTETKSAGLWHFETAYPQEYREITEIARSIRVLPDRGVSYMGYCLQSYVREYLETDRIHREKSAHSREVRKQGELFEKTAEKAIHAVMKGVLGNGGI
;
A
#
# COMPACT_ATOMS: atom_id res chain seq x y z
N MET A 1 -19.66 -9.58 4.25
CA MET A 1 -18.57 -9.42 3.27
C MET A 1 -18.67 -10.61 2.33
N ASP A 2 -18.77 -10.38 1.03
CA ASP A 2 -18.87 -11.46 0.05
C ASP A 2 -17.53 -12.22 -0.08
N ASP A 3 -17.59 -13.49 -0.50
CA ASP A 3 -16.42 -14.38 -0.58
C ASP A 3 -15.38 -13.88 -1.60
N GLU A 4 -15.83 -13.16 -2.64
CA GLU A 4 -14.98 -12.61 -3.70
C GLU A 4 -14.12 -11.44 -3.20
N LEU A 5 -14.71 -10.54 -2.41
CA LEU A 5 -14.03 -9.44 -1.75
C LEU A 5 -13.05 -9.97 -0.71
N TYR A 6 -13.41 -11.03 0.03
CA TYR A 6 -12.47 -11.66 0.95
C TYR A 6 -11.25 -12.22 0.23
N ALA A 7 -11.45 -12.99 -0.85
CA ALA A 7 -10.35 -13.52 -1.65
C ALA A 7 -9.47 -12.41 -2.26
N THR A 8 -10.10 -11.32 -2.71
CA THR A 8 -9.42 -10.13 -3.23
C THR A 8 -8.54 -9.46 -2.16
N LEU A 9 -9.08 -9.28 -0.94
CA LEU A 9 -8.34 -8.71 0.19
C LEU A 9 -7.23 -9.63 0.68
N GLU A 10 -7.45 -10.95 0.70
CA GLU A 10 -6.42 -11.94 1.03
C GLU A 10 -5.26 -11.87 0.03
N ARG A 11 -5.57 -11.74 -1.26
CA ARG A 11 -4.54 -11.59 -2.29
C ARG A 11 -3.76 -10.28 -2.14
N ALA A 12 -4.45 -9.17 -1.85
CA ALA A 12 -3.78 -7.91 -1.54
C ALA A 12 -2.84 -8.04 -0.34
N SER A 13 -3.26 -8.73 0.72
CA SER A 13 -2.43 -8.98 1.91
C SER A 13 -1.15 -9.75 1.58
N LYS A 14 -1.22 -10.78 0.73
CA LYS A 14 -0.04 -11.53 0.28
C LYS A 14 0.95 -10.65 -0.49
N ILE A 15 0.46 -9.74 -1.33
CA ILE A 15 1.33 -8.80 -2.06
C ILE A 15 1.95 -7.78 -1.12
N LEU A 16 1.18 -7.25 -0.16
CA LEU A 16 1.70 -6.32 0.85
C LEU A 16 2.77 -6.96 1.72
N ALA A 17 2.70 -8.28 1.98
CA ALA A 17 3.75 -9.00 2.70
C ALA A 17 5.08 -9.00 1.94
N ILE A 18 5.05 -9.14 0.60
CA ILE A 18 6.26 -9.03 -0.24
C ILE A 18 6.85 -7.62 -0.14
N MET A 19 6.00 -6.59 -0.18
CA MET A 19 6.44 -5.20 -0.05
C MET A 19 7.08 -4.95 1.32
N ALA A 20 6.50 -5.49 2.39
CA ALA A 20 7.02 -5.40 3.75
C ALA A 20 8.39 -6.09 3.87
N GLU A 21 8.52 -7.32 3.36
CA GLU A 21 9.79 -8.05 3.33
C GLU A 21 10.88 -7.26 2.60
N LEU A 22 10.55 -6.60 1.48
CA LEU A 22 11.50 -5.73 0.79
C LEU A 22 11.95 -4.54 1.66
N THR A 23 11.03 -3.91 2.40
CA THR A 23 11.41 -2.81 3.31
C THR A 23 12.26 -3.24 4.49
N GLU A 24 12.11 -4.50 4.94
CA GLU A 24 12.88 -5.06 6.04
C GLU A 24 14.27 -5.51 5.59
N THR A 25 14.38 -6.04 4.37
CA THR A 25 15.61 -6.65 3.85
C THR A 25 16.48 -5.71 3.04
N LYS A 26 15.92 -4.62 2.51
CA LYS A 26 16.62 -3.69 1.61
C LYS A 26 16.34 -2.24 1.99
N SER A 27 17.33 -1.39 1.78
CA SER A 27 17.13 0.06 1.88
C SER A 27 16.27 0.60 0.73
N ALA A 28 15.50 1.65 1.01
CA ALA A 28 14.79 2.41 -0.02
C ALA A 28 15.77 2.87 -1.12
N GLY A 29 15.34 2.77 -2.36
CA GLY A 29 16.18 2.94 -3.55
C GLY A 29 16.58 1.61 -4.20
N LEU A 30 16.50 0.50 -3.45
CA LEU A 30 16.82 -0.86 -3.92
C LEU A 30 15.58 -1.78 -3.92
N TRP A 31 14.39 -1.27 -3.63
CA TRP A 31 13.19 -2.10 -3.57
C TRP A 31 12.75 -2.52 -4.97
N HIS A 32 12.71 -1.57 -5.91
CA HIS A 32 12.40 -1.79 -7.32
C HIS A 32 11.15 -2.66 -7.55
N PHE A 33 10.13 -2.52 -6.71
CA PHE A 33 8.99 -3.45 -6.67
C PHE A 33 8.28 -3.58 -8.03
N GLU A 34 8.08 -2.47 -8.74
CA GLU A 34 7.46 -2.45 -10.08
C GLU A 34 8.24 -3.24 -11.14
N THR A 35 9.55 -3.42 -10.95
CA THR A 35 10.44 -4.14 -11.88
C THR A 35 10.74 -5.56 -11.41
N ALA A 36 10.95 -5.76 -10.11
CA ALA A 36 11.26 -7.04 -9.51
C ALA A 36 10.03 -7.96 -9.40
N TYR A 37 8.84 -7.37 -9.22
CA TYR A 37 7.56 -8.07 -9.05
C TYR A 37 6.47 -7.42 -9.92
N PRO A 38 6.63 -7.43 -11.26
CA PRO A 38 5.78 -6.68 -12.17
C PRO A 38 4.34 -7.24 -12.27
N GLN A 39 4.14 -8.50 -11.92
CA GLN A 39 2.79 -9.09 -11.85
C GLN A 39 2.06 -8.60 -10.62
N GLU A 40 2.71 -8.70 -9.45
CA GLU A 40 2.18 -8.27 -8.15
C GLU A 40 1.89 -6.78 -8.14
N TYR A 41 2.75 -5.97 -8.75
CA TYR A 41 2.51 -4.53 -8.90
C TYR A 41 1.24 -4.22 -9.71
N ARG A 42 1.05 -4.88 -10.85
CA ARG A 42 -0.16 -4.71 -11.66
C ARG A 42 -1.40 -5.13 -10.88
N GLU A 43 -1.32 -6.29 -10.23
CA GLU A 43 -2.42 -6.88 -9.48
C GLU A 43 -2.82 -6.02 -8.28
N ILE A 44 -1.88 -5.54 -7.46
CA ILE A 44 -2.23 -4.69 -6.30
C ILE A 44 -2.83 -3.35 -6.72
N THR A 45 -2.38 -2.81 -7.84
CA THR A 45 -2.93 -1.57 -8.42
C THR A 45 -4.36 -1.77 -8.92
N GLU A 46 -4.64 -2.92 -9.54
CA GLU A 46 -5.97 -3.31 -9.97
C GLU A 46 -6.91 -3.56 -8.79
N ILE A 47 -6.47 -4.31 -7.79
CA ILE A 47 -7.23 -4.56 -6.55
C ILE A 47 -7.56 -3.24 -5.85
N ALA A 48 -6.59 -2.34 -5.68
CA ALA A 48 -6.85 -1.05 -5.06
C ALA A 48 -7.90 -0.24 -5.82
N ARG A 49 -7.88 -0.29 -7.16
CA ARG A 49 -8.85 0.39 -8.02
C ARG A 49 -10.24 -0.22 -7.91
N SER A 50 -10.36 -1.55 -7.96
CA SER A 50 -11.65 -2.25 -7.90
C SER A 50 -12.33 -2.02 -6.55
N ILE A 51 -11.58 -2.12 -5.45
CA ILE A 51 -12.09 -1.86 -4.09
C ILE A 51 -12.55 -0.41 -3.94
N ARG A 52 -11.77 0.55 -4.46
CA ARG A 52 -12.06 1.99 -4.29
C ARG A 52 -13.38 2.42 -4.93
N VAL A 53 -13.86 1.74 -5.96
CA VAL A 53 -15.12 2.07 -6.65
C VAL A 53 -16.35 1.36 -6.06
N LEU A 54 -16.16 0.52 -5.03
CA LEU A 54 -17.27 -0.15 -4.36
C LEU A 54 -18.16 0.86 -3.61
N PRO A 55 -19.48 0.59 -3.50
CA PRO A 55 -20.43 1.52 -2.90
C PRO A 55 -20.28 1.66 -1.38
N ASP A 56 -19.76 0.63 -0.70
CA ASP A 56 -19.47 0.70 0.72
C ASP A 56 -18.33 1.71 0.98
N ARG A 57 -18.61 2.75 1.77
CA ARG A 57 -17.65 3.83 2.02
C ARG A 57 -16.41 3.37 2.79
N GLY A 58 -16.55 2.41 3.70
CA GLY A 58 -15.43 1.87 4.47
C GLY A 58 -14.50 1.07 3.57
N VAL A 59 -15.06 0.20 2.74
CA VAL A 59 -14.33 -0.60 1.76
C VAL A 59 -13.71 0.29 0.68
N SER A 60 -14.46 1.25 0.12
CA SER A 60 -13.95 2.23 -0.84
C SER A 60 -12.75 3.02 -0.27
N TYR A 61 -12.84 3.43 1.00
CA TYR A 61 -11.74 4.10 1.69
C TYR A 61 -10.51 3.19 1.85
N MET A 62 -10.68 1.90 2.13
CA MET A 62 -9.56 0.94 2.13
C MET A 62 -8.87 0.88 0.77
N GLY A 63 -9.63 0.83 -0.33
CA GLY A 63 -9.08 0.85 -1.69
C GLY A 63 -8.28 2.12 -1.98
N TYR A 64 -8.78 3.28 -1.53
CA TYR A 64 -8.04 4.54 -1.59
C TYR A 64 -6.72 4.48 -0.81
N CYS A 65 -6.76 4.00 0.44
CA CYS A 65 -5.56 3.88 1.27
C CYS A 65 -4.53 2.93 0.68
N LEU A 66 -4.96 1.79 0.14
CA LEU A 66 -4.09 0.83 -0.51
C LEU A 66 -3.40 1.45 -1.73
N GLN A 67 -4.15 2.16 -2.57
CA GLN A 67 -3.59 2.86 -3.71
C GLN A 67 -2.58 3.94 -3.30
N SER A 68 -2.89 4.72 -2.27
CA SER A 68 -1.96 5.72 -1.73
C SER A 68 -0.69 5.06 -1.20
N TYR A 69 -0.80 3.96 -0.46
CA TYR A 69 0.37 3.25 0.06
C TYR A 69 1.29 2.75 -1.06
N VAL A 70 0.75 2.09 -2.08
CA VAL A 70 1.54 1.61 -3.23
C VAL A 70 2.23 2.77 -3.95
N ARG A 71 1.53 3.91 -4.12
CA ARG A 71 2.13 5.09 -4.76
C ARG A 71 3.27 5.66 -3.92
N GLU A 72 3.07 5.87 -2.63
CA GLU A 72 4.11 6.44 -1.76
C GLU A 72 5.29 5.47 -1.59
N TYR A 73 5.05 4.16 -1.62
CA TYR A 73 6.12 3.15 -1.64
C TYR A 73 7.03 3.34 -2.85
N LEU A 74 6.44 3.41 -4.06
CA LEU A 74 7.21 3.57 -5.30
C LEU A 74 7.92 4.92 -5.37
N GLU A 75 7.25 5.99 -4.94
CA GLU A 75 7.84 7.32 -4.94
C GLU A 75 8.99 7.42 -3.94
N THR A 76 8.87 6.78 -2.77
CA THR A 76 9.95 6.71 -1.79
C THR A 76 11.17 6.00 -2.36
N ASP A 77 10.96 4.84 -3.00
CA ASP A 77 12.03 4.09 -3.66
C ASP A 77 12.69 4.93 -4.77
N ARG A 78 11.88 5.58 -5.62
CA ARG A 78 12.36 6.45 -6.71
C ARG A 78 13.19 7.63 -6.19
N ILE A 79 12.71 8.36 -5.19
CA ILE A 79 13.39 9.53 -4.63
C ILE A 79 14.73 9.12 -4.00
N HIS A 80 14.81 7.98 -3.30
CA HIS A 80 16.07 7.50 -2.73
C HIS A 80 17.10 7.08 -3.79
N ARG A 81 16.68 6.71 -5.01
CA ARG A 81 17.62 6.48 -6.13
C ARG A 81 18.17 7.76 -6.72
N GLU A 82 17.31 8.76 -6.86
CA GLU A 82 17.62 9.97 -7.62
C GLU A 82 18.28 11.07 -6.78
N LYS A 83 18.08 11.04 -5.46
CA LYS A 83 18.47 12.13 -4.56
C LYS A 83 19.48 11.68 -3.52
N SER A 84 20.24 12.65 -3.00
CA SER A 84 21.10 12.41 -1.83
C SER A 84 20.25 12.04 -0.61
N ALA A 85 20.69 11.03 0.15
CA ALA A 85 20.03 10.54 1.37
C ALA A 85 19.79 11.63 2.43
N HIS A 86 20.59 12.70 2.42
CA HIS A 86 20.44 13.81 3.36
C HIS A 86 19.60 14.98 2.84
N SER A 87 19.04 14.86 1.63
CA SER A 87 18.19 15.89 1.07
C SER A 87 16.91 16.06 1.89
N ARG A 88 16.43 17.31 1.98
CA ARG A 88 15.15 17.62 2.62
C ARG A 88 13.98 16.86 1.97
N GLU A 89 14.09 16.58 0.68
CA GLU A 89 13.10 15.85 -0.11
C GLU A 89 13.01 14.38 0.33
N VAL A 90 14.14 13.68 0.48
CA VAL A 90 14.20 12.30 1.01
C VAL A 90 13.55 12.21 2.40
N ARG A 91 13.87 13.14 3.30
CA ARG A 91 13.28 13.16 4.66
C ARG A 91 11.76 13.32 4.64
N LYS A 92 11.27 14.30 3.88
CA LYS A 92 9.82 14.53 3.73
C LYS A 92 9.09 13.33 3.13
N GLN A 93 9.72 12.65 2.18
CA GLN A 93 9.13 11.48 1.56
C GLN A 93 9.04 10.30 2.53
N GLY A 94 10.07 10.09 3.37
CA GLY A 94 10.01 9.10 4.45
C GLY A 94 8.84 9.34 5.41
N GLU A 95 8.68 10.59 5.89
CA GLU A 95 7.56 10.97 6.75
C GLU A 95 6.19 10.74 6.09
N LEU A 96 6.08 11.04 4.79
CA LEU A 96 4.84 10.83 4.03
C LEU A 96 4.52 9.34 3.85
N PHE A 97 5.53 8.52 3.61
CA PHE A 97 5.39 7.07 3.49
C PHE A 97 4.92 6.45 4.80
N GLU A 98 5.56 6.77 5.92
CA GLU A 98 5.18 6.28 7.25
C GLU A 98 3.72 6.65 7.59
N LYS A 99 3.34 7.92 7.40
CA LYS A 99 1.97 8.38 7.62
C LYS A 99 0.94 7.68 6.74
N THR A 100 1.32 7.32 5.53
CA THR A 100 0.43 6.63 4.59
C THR A 100 0.29 5.15 4.95
N ALA A 101 1.37 4.51 5.39
CA ALA A 101 1.34 3.16 5.94
C ALA A 101 0.41 3.06 7.16
N GLU A 102 0.54 4.00 8.12
CA GLU A 102 -0.34 4.06 9.29
C GLU A 102 -1.82 4.17 8.91
N LYS A 103 -2.15 5.04 7.94
CA LYS A 103 -3.52 5.19 7.44
C LYS A 103 -4.04 3.91 6.80
N ALA A 104 -3.20 3.23 6.02
CA ALA A 104 -3.56 1.97 5.39
C ALA A 104 -3.83 0.86 6.41
N ILE A 105 -2.95 0.71 7.41
CA ILE A 105 -3.15 -0.23 8.52
C ILE A 105 -4.46 0.07 9.26
N HIS A 106 -4.68 1.33 9.61
CA HIS A 106 -5.87 1.73 10.35
C HIS A 106 -7.16 1.57 9.53
N ALA A 107 -7.14 1.80 8.21
CA ALA A 107 -8.28 1.53 7.34
C ALA A 107 -8.61 0.03 7.29
N VAL A 108 -7.59 -0.83 7.25
CA VAL A 108 -7.77 -2.29 7.33
C VAL A 108 -8.33 -2.70 8.70
N MET A 109 -7.75 -2.21 9.80
CA MET A 109 -8.23 -2.54 11.15
C MET A 109 -9.66 -2.03 11.41
N LYS A 110 -10.01 -0.82 10.96
CA LYS A 110 -11.37 -0.29 11.08
C LYS A 110 -12.36 -0.95 10.12
N GLY A 111 -11.96 -1.36 8.93
CA GLY A 111 -12.81 -2.13 8.02
C GLY A 111 -13.16 -3.52 8.58
N VAL A 112 -12.26 -4.12 9.34
CA VAL A 112 -12.46 -5.40 10.04
C VAL A 112 -13.30 -5.23 11.32
N LEU A 113 -13.14 -4.14 12.06
CA LEU A 113 -13.85 -3.90 13.34
C LEU A 113 -15.16 -3.10 13.21
N GLY A 114 -15.34 -2.35 12.11
CA GLY A 114 -16.48 -1.46 11.88
C GLY A 114 -17.76 -2.15 11.39
N ASN A 115 -17.67 -3.42 10.98
CA ASN A 115 -18.84 -4.25 10.63
C ASN A 115 -19.33 -5.12 11.80
N GLY A 116 -18.78 -4.93 13.00
CA GLY A 116 -19.17 -5.62 14.24
C GLY A 116 -19.92 -4.75 15.24
N GLY A 117 -20.40 -3.56 14.84
CA GLY A 117 -20.97 -2.58 15.78
C GLY A 117 -22.17 -1.82 15.24
N ILE A 118 -23.35 -2.30 15.65
CA ILE A 118 -24.70 -1.69 15.62
C ILE A 118 -25.45 -1.79 14.29
#